data_AF-A0A6X5CYV1-F1
#
_entry.id   AF-A0A6X5CYV1-F1
#
_cell.length_a   1.000
_cell.length_b   1.000
_cell.length_c   1.000
_cell.angle_alpha   90.00
_cell.angle_beta   90.00
_cell.angle_gamma   90.00
#
_symmetry.space_group_name_H-M   'P 1'
#
loop_
_entity.id
_entity.type
_entity.pdbx_description
1 polymer ?
#
loop_
_entity_poly.entity_id
_entity_poly.type
_entity_poly.pdbx_seq_one_letter_code
_entity_poly.pdbx_strand_id
1 'polypeptide(L)'
;MFRVFILFGFGFYLMQLHISGDISKYINMKYAYLSFSAMIAAFLLAIIQLIMVFRDEDIGAKTEHMGHTHDGENTILKKIMVYGLLSYALIAGFLFPVATLDSTIVSAKGFHFPKNNAAGDDPYAQNQFLRPDTSGYFGETDYEKMMAKEKAEIIDQNPIKVNDSNYLMTMEILYNYPGEFTGKQIEFTGFVYNDEVT
;
A
#
# COMPACT_ATOMS: atom_id res chain seq x y z
N MET A 1 10.03 14.70 26.28
CA MET A 1 8.61 14.92 25.96
C MET A 1 8.30 14.82 24.47
N PHE A 2 8.84 15.66 23.57
CA PHE A 2 8.48 15.64 22.14
C PHE A 2 8.66 14.27 21.43
N ARG A 3 9.69 13.51 21.80
CA ARG A 3 9.94 12.14 21.29
C ARG A 3 8.77 11.17 21.54
N VAL A 4 8.06 11.33 22.66
CA VAL A 4 6.90 10.49 23.02
C VAL A 4 5.76 10.70 22.02
N PHE A 5 5.45 11.97 21.72
CA PHE A 5 4.41 12.32 20.75
C PHE A 5 4.73 11.80 19.35
N ILE A 6 5.99 11.86 18.93
CA ILE A 6 6.39 11.34 17.62
C ILE A 6 6.24 9.81 17.57
N LEU A 7 6.71 9.08 18.59
CA LEU A 7 6.61 7.62 18.60
C LEU A 7 5.16 7.15 18.63
N PHE A 8 4.31 7.78 19.45
CA PHE A 8 2.87 7.56 19.39
C PHE A 8 2.29 7.93 18.03
N GLY A 9 2.72 9.05 17.43
CA GLY A 9 2.30 9.46 16.09
C GLY A 9 2.55 8.39 15.04
N PHE A 10 3.74 7.79 15.02
CA PHE A 10 4.04 6.67 14.11
C PHE A 10 3.23 5.41 14.44
N GLY A 11 3.11 5.07 15.72
CA GLY A 11 2.29 3.94 16.15
C GLY A 11 0.84 4.07 15.71
N PHE A 12 0.21 5.22 15.96
CA PHE A 12 -1.16 5.50 15.54
C PHE A 12 -1.32 5.60 14.03
N TYR A 13 -0.34 6.17 13.31
CA TYR A 13 -0.38 6.23 11.85
C TYR A 13 -0.38 4.82 11.24
N LEU A 14 0.55 3.96 11.68
CA LEU A 14 0.61 2.58 11.22
C LEU A 14 -0.66 1.81 11.61
N MET A 15 -1.20 2.04 12.82
CA MET A 15 -2.47 1.46 13.25
C MET A 15 -3.62 1.89 12.34
N GLN A 16 -3.73 3.17 12.02
CA GLN A 16 -4.75 3.70 11.11
C GLN A 16 -4.66 3.03 9.73
N LEU A 17 -3.46 2.86 9.16
CA LEU A 17 -3.26 2.21 7.87
C LEU A 17 -3.67 0.73 7.87
N HIS A 18 -3.43 0.01 8.97
CA HIS A 18 -3.85 -1.40 9.08
C HIS A 18 -5.36 -1.53 9.28
N ILE A 19 -6.00 -0.64 10.05
CA ILE A 19 -7.45 -0.67 10.29
C ILE A 19 -8.22 -0.29 9.02
N SER A 20 -7.78 0.75 8.31
CA SER A 20 -8.39 1.18 7.04
C SER A 20 -8.17 0.21 5.89
N GLY A 21 -7.14 -0.64 5.97
CA GLY A 21 -6.69 -1.47 4.85
C GLY A 21 -5.88 -0.71 3.81
N ASP A 22 -5.66 0.60 4.00
CA ASP A 22 -4.87 1.43 3.10
C ASP A 22 -3.39 1.04 3.09
N ILE A 23 -2.92 0.25 4.06
CA ILE A 23 -1.58 -0.34 4.04
C ILE A 23 -1.27 -1.08 2.74
N SER A 24 -2.30 -1.65 2.08
CA SER A 24 -2.20 -2.28 0.75
C SER A 24 -1.72 -1.34 -0.36
N LYS A 25 -1.93 -0.04 -0.20
CA LYS A 25 -1.57 0.99 -1.18
C LYS A 25 -0.12 1.47 -1.02
N TYR A 26 0.52 1.17 0.12
CA TYR A 26 1.89 1.60 0.43
C TYR A 26 2.92 0.47 0.37
N ILE A 27 2.54 -0.75 0.74
CA ILE A 27 3.45 -1.89 0.80
C ILE A 27 2.79 -3.15 0.24
N ASN A 28 3.62 -4.11 -0.17
CA ASN A 28 3.13 -5.43 -0.55
C ASN A 28 2.58 -6.16 0.70
N MET A 29 1.33 -6.63 0.61
CA MET A 29 0.61 -7.26 1.71
C MET A 29 1.28 -8.54 2.23
N LYS A 30 2.06 -9.23 1.40
CA LYS A 30 2.86 -10.39 1.81
C LYS A 30 3.84 -10.05 2.95
N TYR A 31 4.30 -8.81 3.00
CA TYR A 31 5.25 -8.31 4.00
C TYR A 31 4.60 -7.40 5.05
N ALA A 32 3.26 -7.36 5.12
CA ALA A 32 2.53 -6.53 6.09
C ALA A 32 2.91 -6.81 7.55
N TYR A 33 3.34 -8.04 7.86
CA TYR A 33 3.84 -8.42 9.19
C TYR A 33 5.02 -7.56 9.68
N LEU A 34 5.85 -7.04 8.77
CA LEU A 34 6.95 -6.13 9.13
C LEU A 34 6.40 -4.79 9.62
N SER A 35 5.38 -4.25 8.93
CA SER A 35 4.72 -3.01 9.33
C SER A 35 3.95 -3.17 10.64
N PHE A 36 3.27 -4.31 10.81
CA PHE A 36 2.57 -4.64 12.05
C PHE A 36 3.52 -4.76 13.25
N SER A 37 4.67 -5.42 13.07
CA SER A 37 5.68 -5.49 14.12
C SER A 37 6.33 -4.14 14.43
N ALA A 38 6.57 -3.30 13.41
CA ALA A 38 7.02 -1.91 13.59
C ALA A 38 6.02 -1.06 14.39
N MET A 39 4.72 -1.23 14.14
CA MET A 39 3.66 -0.57 14.92
C MET A 39 3.72 -0.96 16.39
N ILE A 40 3.82 -2.26 16.69
CA ILE A 40 3.95 -2.75 18.08
C ILE A 40 5.22 -2.20 18.72
N ALA A 41 6.36 -2.26 18.02
CA ALA A 41 7.62 -1.72 18.51
C ALA A 41 7.53 -0.21 18.80
N ALA A 42 6.89 0.57 17.92
CA ALA A 42 6.67 1.99 18.11
C ALA A 42 5.85 2.29 19.38
N PHE A 43 4.77 1.55 19.62
CA PHE A 43 3.98 1.70 20.85
C PHE A 43 4.75 1.29 22.11
N LEU A 44 5.51 0.18 22.06
CA LEU A 44 6.34 -0.25 23.19
C LEU A 44 7.39 0.81 23.54
N LEU A 45 8.10 1.33 22.54
CA LEU A 45 9.08 2.41 22.73
C LEU A 45 8.40 3.70 23.23
N ALA A 46 7.20 4.03 22.73
CA ALA A 46 6.45 5.19 23.18
C ALA A 46 6.07 5.07 24.67
N ILE A 47 5.61 3.90 25.11
CA ILE A 47 5.27 3.63 26.52
C ILE A 47 6.51 3.70 27.41
N ILE A 48 7.63 3.08 27.01
CA ILE A 48 8.89 3.15 27.75
C ILE A 48 9.34 4.61 27.90
N GLN A 49 9.33 5.37 26.80
CA GLN A 49 9.71 6.78 26.80
C GLN A 49 8.75 7.62 27.66
N LEU A 50 7.46 7.30 27.69
CA LEU A 50 6.46 7.96 28.54
C LEU A 50 6.74 7.72 30.02
N ILE A 51 7.01 6.47 30.41
CA ILE A 51 7.37 6.11 31.80
C ILE A 51 8.65 6.83 32.21
N MET A 52 9.69 6.83 31.37
CA MET A 52 10.94 7.54 31.65
C MET A 52 10.71 9.05 31.86
N VAL A 53 9.83 9.67 31.09
CA VAL A 53 9.48 11.09 31.25
C VAL A 53 8.74 11.38 32.56
N PHE A 54 7.85 10.48 33.00
CA PHE A 54 7.09 10.68 34.23
C PHE A 54 7.82 10.30 35.51
N ARG A 55 8.85 9.45 35.42
CA ARG A 55 9.61 9.02 36.59
C ARG A 55 10.59 10.09 37.12
N ASP A 56 10.57 11.29 36.51
CA ASP A 56 11.52 12.41 36.74
C ASP A 56 12.99 11.96 36.73
N GLU A 57 13.22 10.83 36.07
CA GLU A 57 14.54 10.30 35.85
C GLU A 57 15.11 11.04 34.64
N ASP A 58 15.59 12.25 34.88
CA ASP A 58 16.91 12.64 34.38
C ASP A 58 17.98 11.73 35.04
N ILE A 59 17.78 10.41 35.00
CA ILE A 59 18.87 9.48 35.22
C ILE A 59 19.74 9.71 33.98
N GLY A 60 20.78 10.51 34.19
CA GLY A 60 22.06 10.34 33.55
C GLY A 60 22.50 8.90 33.75
N ALA A 61 21.88 7.99 33.00
CA ALA A 61 22.26 6.61 32.89
C ALA A 61 23.54 6.64 32.08
N LYS A 62 24.63 6.93 32.80
CA LYS A 62 25.90 6.26 32.60
C LYS A 62 25.68 4.76 32.78
N THR A 63 24.91 4.17 31.88
CA THR A 63 25.00 2.76 31.63
C THR A 63 26.01 2.65 30.51
N GLU A 64 27.24 2.35 30.91
CA GLU A 64 28.26 1.84 30.01
C GLU A 64 27.73 0.54 29.39
N HIS A 65 26.97 0.69 28.32
CA HIS A 65 26.76 -0.33 27.31
C HIS A 65 27.44 0.20 26.07
N MET A 66 28.47 -0.53 25.65
CA MET A 66 29.32 -0.32 24.49
C MET A 66 28.80 0.70 23.46
N GLY A 67 29.46 1.87 23.41
CA GLY A 67 29.82 2.45 22.12
C GLY A 67 28.93 3.53 21.49
N HIS A 68 27.92 4.11 22.16
CA HIS A 68 27.21 5.28 21.60
C HIS A 68 26.98 6.40 22.63
N THR A 69 28.06 7.10 22.98
CA THR A 69 27.98 8.46 23.53
C THR A 69 27.43 9.40 22.46
N HIS A 70 26.13 9.70 22.47
CA HIS A 70 25.60 10.86 21.76
C HIS A 70 25.86 12.14 22.57
N ASP A 71 27.13 12.42 22.84
CA ASP A 71 27.55 13.76 23.28
C ASP A 71 27.71 14.64 22.04
N GLY A 72 26.58 14.89 21.38
CA GLY A 72 26.50 15.66 20.15
C GLY A 72 26.07 17.09 20.47
N GLU A 73 26.96 18.05 20.23
CA GLU A 73 26.74 19.50 20.28
C GLU A 73 25.26 19.92 20.25
N ASN A 74 24.79 20.53 21.36
CA ASN A 74 23.42 20.95 21.58
C ASN A 74 23.02 22.22 20.77
N THR A 75 23.32 22.28 19.47
CA THR A 75 22.85 23.39 18.63
C THR A 75 21.35 23.26 18.38
N ILE A 76 20.58 24.30 18.74
CA ILE A 76 19.12 24.37 18.57
C ILE A 76 18.71 24.02 17.13
N LEU A 77 19.52 24.42 16.13
CA LEU A 77 19.30 24.11 14.72
C LEU A 77 19.27 22.60 14.41
N LYS A 78 20.18 21.79 14.99
CA LYS A 78 20.20 20.33 14.79
C LYS A 78 18.93 19.68 15.36
N LYS A 79 18.45 20.17 16.52
CA LYS A 79 17.19 19.70 17.13
C LYS A 79 15.99 20.00 16.23
N ILE A 80 15.89 21.23 15.73
CA ILE A 80 14.82 21.62 14.80
C ILE A 80 14.87 20.77 13.53
N MET A 81 16.05 20.53 12.97
CA MET A 81 16.18 19.74 11.74
C MET A 81 15.75 18.28 11.95
N VAL A 82 16.22 17.62 13.01
CA VAL A 82 15.88 16.21 13.27
C VAL A 82 14.39 16.04 13.60
N TYR A 83 13.86 16.86 14.50
CA TYR A 83 12.45 16.80 14.85
C TYR A 83 11.54 17.25 13.71
N GLY A 84 11.97 18.23 12.92
CA GLY A 84 11.27 18.70 11.73
C GLY A 84 11.19 17.61 10.67
N LEU A 85 12.30 16.93 10.35
CA LEU A 85 12.34 15.82 9.40
C LEU A 85 11.41 14.68 9.81
N LEU A 86 11.43 14.31 11.09
CA LEU A 86 10.63 13.20 11.60
C LEU A 86 9.14 13.57 11.70
N SER A 87 8.82 14.80 12.10
CA SER A 87 7.44 15.31 12.14
C SER A 87 6.87 15.50 10.73
N TYR A 88 7.71 15.88 9.75
CA TYR A 88 7.30 16.01 8.36
C TYR A 88 6.71 14.71 7.81
N ALA A 89 7.34 13.56 8.08
CA ALA A 89 6.83 12.26 7.65
C ALA A 89 5.43 11.96 8.23
N LEU A 90 5.19 12.33 9.50
CA LEU A 90 3.88 12.18 10.12
C LEU A 90 2.85 13.14 9.54
N ILE A 91 3.19 14.42 9.42
CA ILE A 91 2.31 15.43 8.82
C ILE A 91 1.93 14.98 7.41
N ALA A 92 2.90 14.54 6.62
CA ALA A 92 2.64 14.06 5.27
C ALA A 92 1.71 12.83 5.29
N GLY A 93 1.97 11.84 6.14
CA GLY A 93 1.13 10.64 6.25
C GLY A 93 -0.32 10.93 6.65
N PHE A 94 -0.54 11.85 7.60
CA PHE A 94 -1.89 12.15 8.10
C PHE A 94 -2.66 13.19 7.28
N LEU A 95 -1.99 14.20 6.71
CA LEU A 95 -2.68 15.29 5.99
C LEU A 95 -2.85 15.02 4.50
N PHE A 96 -1.92 14.29 3.85
CA PHE A 96 -2.10 14.01 2.43
C PHE A 96 -3.14 12.92 2.23
N PRO A 97 -4.10 13.12 1.31
CA PRO A 97 -5.07 12.10 0.99
C PRO A 97 -4.37 10.89 0.39
N VAL A 98 -4.88 9.71 0.71
CA VAL A 98 -4.46 8.47 0.09
C VAL A 98 -4.74 8.55 -1.41
N ALA A 99 -3.68 8.52 -2.23
CA ALA A 99 -3.85 8.60 -3.68
C ALA A 99 -4.41 7.29 -4.23
N THR A 100 -5.59 7.36 -4.83
CA THR A 100 -6.22 6.25 -5.57
C THR A 100 -6.31 6.61 -7.05
N LEU A 101 -6.19 5.62 -7.94
CA LEU A 101 -6.35 5.81 -9.38
C LEU A 101 -7.85 5.98 -9.72
N ASP A 102 -8.42 7.14 -9.44
CA ASP A 102 -9.82 7.47 -9.70
C ASP A 102 -10.02 8.30 -10.99
N SER A 103 -11.28 8.65 -11.28
CA SER A 103 -11.65 9.46 -12.46
C SER A 103 -10.96 10.82 -12.51
N THR A 104 -10.58 11.40 -11.37
CA THR A 104 -9.91 12.71 -11.32
C THR A 104 -8.47 12.60 -11.83
N ILE A 105 -7.79 11.50 -11.52
CA ILE A 105 -6.46 11.20 -12.07
C ILE A 105 -6.54 10.92 -13.57
N VAL A 106 -7.56 10.19 -14.00
CA VAL A 106 -7.82 9.91 -15.42
C VAL A 106 -8.06 11.20 -16.20
N SER A 107 -8.86 12.12 -15.67
CA SER A 107 -9.10 13.43 -16.30
C SER A 107 -7.83 14.29 -16.34
N ALA A 108 -7.07 14.35 -15.24
CA ALA A 108 -5.88 15.19 -15.15
C ALA A 108 -4.70 14.67 -15.98
N LYS A 109 -4.56 13.35 -16.15
CA LYS A 109 -3.45 12.73 -16.89
C LYS A 109 -3.83 12.29 -18.31
N GLY A 110 -5.11 12.09 -18.58
CA GLY A 110 -5.61 11.46 -19.79
C GLY A 110 -5.25 9.96 -19.89
N PHE A 111 -6.12 9.15 -20.50
CA PHE A 111 -5.71 7.84 -21.02
C PHE A 111 -5.20 8.02 -22.44
N HIS A 112 -3.88 8.12 -22.61
CA HIS A 112 -3.28 8.03 -23.93
C HIS A 112 -2.89 6.58 -24.17
N PHE A 113 -3.65 5.84 -24.97
CA PHE A 113 -3.21 4.57 -25.52
C PHE A 113 -2.21 4.90 -26.64
N PRO A 114 -0.88 4.74 -26.45
CA PRO A 114 0.05 4.96 -27.54
C PRO A 114 -0.32 3.99 -28.66
N LYS A 115 -0.64 4.50 -29.85
CA LYS A 115 -0.73 3.66 -31.05
C LYS A 115 0.63 2.98 -31.24
N ASN A 116 0.69 1.68 -30.95
CA ASN A 116 1.60 0.65 -31.46
C ASN A 116 3.09 0.97 -31.67
N ASN A 117 3.67 1.98 -31.03
CA ASN A 117 5.11 2.30 -31.17
C ASN A 117 5.88 2.29 -29.84
N ALA A 118 5.20 2.06 -28.71
CA ALA A 118 5.84 2.09 -27.37
C ALA A 118 6.54 0.76 -27.00
N ALA A 119 6.15 -0.35 -27.62
CA ALA A 119 7.05 -1.49 -27.79
C ALA A 119 7.84 -1.20 -29.06
N GLY A 120 9.13 -0.89 -28.93
CA GLY A 120 10.03 -1.00 -30.09
C GLY A 120 10.15 -2.45 -30.55
N ASP A 121 11.24 -2.78 -31.25
CA ASP A 121 11.63 -4.16 -31.62
C ASP A 121 11.93 -5.09 -30.41
N ASP A 122 11.38 -4.81 -29.21
CA ASP A 122 11.54 -5.67 -28.04
C ASP A 122 10.62 -6.90 -28.17
N PRO A 123 11.16 -8.10 -28.43
CA PRO A 123 10.38 -9.33 -28.61
C PRO A 123 9.68 -9.78 -27.32
N TYR A 124 10.03 -9.19 -26.18
CA TYR A 124 9.51 -9.54 -24.85
C TYR A 124 8.47 -8.54 -24.32
N ALA A 125 8.25 -7.42 -25.02
CA ALA A 125 7.23 -6.44 -24.65
C ALA A 125 5.82 -6.94 -25.04
N GLN A 126 5.09 -7.52 -24.09
CA GLN A 126 3.68 -7.85 -24.29
C GLN A 126 2.79 -6.64 -24.03
N ASN A 127 2.27 -6.04 -25.11
CA ASN A 127 1.32 -4.95 -25.04
C ASN A 127 -0.07 -5.49 -24.64
N GLN A 128 -0.37 -5.50 -23.34
CA GLN A 128 -1.67 -5.93 -22.80
C GLN A 128 -2.54 -4.71 -22.50
N PHE A 129 -3.24 -4.18 -23.51
CA PHE A 129 -4.14 -3.04 -23.28
C PHE A 129 -5.53 -3.45 -22.78
N LEU A 130 -5.99 -4.66 -23.13
CA LEU A 130 -7.37 -5.10 -22.88
C LEU A 130 -7.51 -6.57 -22.44
N ARG A 131 -6.40 -7.33 -22.39
CA ARG A 131 -6.39 -8.72 -21.91
C ARG A 131 -5.58 -8.78 -20.61
N PRO A 132 -6.23 -9.01 -19.46
CA PRO A 132 -5.53 -9.39 -18.24
C PRO A 132 -4.84 -10.72 -18.46
N ASP A 133 -3.54 -10.81 -18.14
CA ASP A 133 -2.79 -12.05 -18.23
C ASP A 133 -1.67 -12.04 -17.20
N THR A 134 -1.84 -12.87 -16.17
CA THR A 134 -0.91 -12.98 -15.05
C THR A 134 0.10 -14.12 -15.21
N SER A 135 0.03 -14.89 -16.30
CA SER A 135 0.89 -16.07 -16.52
C SER A 135 2.39 -15.75 -16.48
N GLY A 136 2.78 -14.56 -16.93
CA GLY A 136 4.19 -14.12 -16.90
C GLY A 136 4.77 -13.90 -15.48
N TYR A 137 3.93 -13.84 -14.44
CA TYR A 137 4.37 -13.61 -13.05
C TYR A 137 4.50 -14.91 -12.24
N PHE A 138 4.01 -16.04 -12.77
CA PHE A 138 3.92 -17.31 -12.06
C PHE A 138 4.57 -18.44 -12.87
N GLY A 139 5.01 -19.49 -12.19
CA GLY A 139 5.34 -20.74 -12.87
C GLY A 139 4.07 -21.37 -13.46
N GLU A 140 4.18 -22.01 -14.62
CA GLU A 140 3.03 -22.61 -15.36
C GLU A 140 2.11 -23.44 -14.44
N THR A 141 2.68 -24.34 -13.64
CA THR A 141 1.90 -25.19 -12.72
C THR A 141 1.22 -24.44 -11.58
N ASP A 142 1.77 -23.31 -11.14
CA ASP A 142 1.19 -22.49 -10.06
C ASP A 142 0.11 -21.57 -10.62
N TYR A 143 0.33 -21.06 -11.84
CA TYR A 143 -0.66 -20.31 -12.60
C TYR A 143 -1.93 -21.13 -12.83
N GLU A 144 -1.82 -22.35 -13.34
CA GLU A 144 -2.99 -23.21 -13.58
C GLU A 144 -3.78 -23.50 -12.31
N LYS A 145 -3.09 -23.81 -11.20
CA LYS A 145 -3.73 -24.05 -9.89
C LYS A 145 -4.45 -22.81 -9.38
N MET A 146 -3.81 -21.65 -9.49
CA MET A 146 -4.40 -20.36 -9.09
C MET A 146 -5.65 -20.07 -9.93
N MET A 147 -5.56 -20.14 -11.25
CA MET A 147 -6.69 -19.90 -12.15
C MET A 147 -7.85 -20.86 -11.90
N ALA A 148 -7.56 -22.14 -11.69
CA ALA A 148 -8.58 -23.14 -11.40
C ALA A 148 -9.27 -22.88 -10.05
N LYS A 149 -8.50 -22.52 -9.02
CA LYS A 149 -9.03 -22.18 -7.69
C LYS A 149 -9.95 -20.97 -7.76
N GLU A 150 -9.44 -19.87 -8.31
CA GLU A 150 -10.16 -18.59 -8.38
C GLU A 150 -11.40 -18.69 -9.27
N LYS A 151 -11.34 -19.46 -10.37
CA LYS A 151 -12.52 -19.76 -11.21
C LYS A 151 -13.59 -20.51 -10.43
N ALA A 152 -13.22 -21.52 -9.67
CA ALA A 152 -14.16 -22.30 -8.87
C ALA A 152 -14.86 -21.44 -7.79
N GLU A 153 -14.21 -20.40 -7.29
CA GLU A 153 -14.81 -19.47 -6.33
C GLU A 153 -15.90 -18.58 -6.96
N ILE A 154 -15.82 -18.28 -8.26
CA ILE A 154 -16.76 -17.38 -8.95
C ILE A 154 -17.75 -18.08 -9.89
N ILE A 155 -17.51 -19.33 -10.28
CA ILE A 155 -18.31 -20.03 -11.32
C ILE A 155 -19.78 -20.11 -10.97
N ASP A 156 -20.14 -20.30 -9.70
CA ASP A 156 -21.53 -20.42 -9.25
C ASP A 156 -22.16 -19.08 -8.84
N GLN A 157 -21.38 -17.99 -8.84
CA GLN A 157 -21.89 -16.67 -8.48
C GLN A 157 -22.79 -16.08 -9.57
N ASN A 158 -23.90 -15.46 -9.15
CA ASN A 158 -24.76 -14.65 -10.00
C ASN A 158 -25.55 -13.65 -9.12
N PRO A 159 -25.22 -12.35 -9.11
CA PRO A 159 -24.18 -11.70 -9.91
C PRO A 159 -22.75 -12.06 -9.46
N ILE A 160 -21.82 -12.03 -10.41
CA ILE A 160 -20.37 -12.13 -10.15
C ILE A 160 -19.93 -10.79 -9.57
N LYS A 161 -19.44 -10.79 -8.33
CA LYS A 161 -19.04 -9.56 -7.63
C LYS A 161 -17.57 -9.26 -7.87
N VAL A 162 -17.31 -8.19 -8.61
CA VAL A 162 -15.97 -7.70 -8.92
C VAL A 162 -15.66 -6.45 -8.10
N ASN A 163 -14.60 -6.52 -7.31
CA ASN A 163 -14.12 -5.47 -6.42
C ASN A 163 -12.59 -5.30 -6.58
N ASP A 164 -12.02 -4.29 -5.93
CA ASP A 164 -10.60 -3.94 -6.04
C ASP A 164 -9.64 -5.11 -5.77
N SER A 165 -10.00 -6.04 -4.89
CA SER A 165 -9.13 -7.16 -4.49
C SER A 165 -9.10 -8.30 -5.50
N ASN A 166 -10.23 -8.54 -6.19
CA ASN A 166 -10.37 -9.66 -7.13
C ASN A 166 -10.48 -9.22 -8.60
N TYR A 167 -10.41 -7.91 -8.88
CA TYR A 167 -10.61 -7.34 -10.21
C TYR A 167 -9.73 -8.01 -11.27
N LEU A 168 -8.41 -8.02 -11.08
CA LEU A 168 -7.47 -8.54 -12.07
C LEU A 168 -7.74 -10.01 -12.40
N MET A 169 -7.86 -10.82 -11.35
CA MET A 169 -8.05 -12.27 -11.45
C MET A 169 -9.41 -12.61 -12.08
N THR A 170 -10.47 -11.97 -11.62
CA THR A 170 -11.83 -12.19 -12.14
C THR A 170 -11.91 -11.78 -13.61
N MET A 171 -11.28 -10.66 -13.98
CA MET A 171 -11.26 -10.22 -15.37
C MET A 171 -10.47 -11.16 -16.28
N GLU A 172 -9.35 -11.72 -15.81
CA GLU A 172 -8.60 -12.75 -16.54
C GLU A 172 -9.43 -14.02 -16.77
N ILE A 173 -10.12 -14.50 -15.73
CA ILE A 173 -10.98 -15.69 -15.80
C ILE A 173 -12.14 -15.46 -16.78
N LEU A 174 -12.83 -14.32 -16.68
CA LEU A 174 -13.93 -13.97 -17.58
C LEU A 174 -13.46 -13.88 -19.03
N TYR A 175 -12.26 -13.35 -19.26
CA TYR A 175 -11.66 -13.27 -20.59
C TYR A 175 -11.31 -14.66 -21.15
N ASN A 176 -10.75 -15.55 -20.32
CA ASN A 176 -10.26 -16.86 -20.74
C ASN A 176 -11.37 -17.91 -20.88
N TYR A 177 -12.48 -17.79 -20.12
CA TYR A 177 -13.57 -18.78 -20.08
C TYR A 177 -14.96 -18.18 -20.35
N PRO A 178 -15.17 -17.33 -21.37
CA PRO A 178 -16.42 -16.58 -21.55
C PRO A 178 -17.66 -17.48 -21.67
N GLY A 179 -17.51 -18.68 -22.26
CA GLY A 179 -18.59 -19.66 -22.40
C GLY A 179 -19.18 -20.11 -21.06
N GLU A 180 -18.33 -20.30 -20.05
CA GLU A 180 -18.74 -20.77 -18.71
C GLU A 180 -19.54 -19.72 -17.92
N PHE A 181 -19.44 -18.45 -18.31
CA PHE A 181 -20.11 -17.33 -17.63
C PHE A 181 -21.26 -16.72 -18.43
N THR A 182 -21.64 -17.34 -19.54
CA THR A 182 -22.73 -16.84 -20.42
C THR A 182 -24.04 -16.70 -19.63
N GLY A 183 -24.66 -15.51 -19.71
CA GLY A 183 -25.95 -15.23 -19.07
C GLY A 183 -25.88 -14.87 -17.58
N LYS A 184 -24.69 -14.86 -16.97
CA LYS A 184 -24.49 -14.35 -15.61
C LYS A 184 -24.41 -12.83 -15.60
N GLN A 185 -24.92 -12.21 -14.54
CA GLN A 185 -24.78 -10.78 -14.31
C GLN A 185 -23.44 -10.49 -13.65
N ILE A 186 -22.86 -9.31 -13.90
CA ILE A 186 -21.62 -8.86 -13.26
C ILE A 186 -21.90 -7.56 -12.53
N GLU A 187 -21.50 -7.51 -11.27
CA GLU A 187 -21.57 -6.34 -10.41
C GLU A 187 -20.15 -5.81 -10.19
N PHE A 188 -19.86 -4.61 -10.67
CA PHE A 188 -18.54 -3.97 -10.54
C PHE A 188 -18.60 -2.84 -9.50
N THR A 189 -17.60 -2.81 -8.62
CA THR A 189 -17.28 -1.61 -7.82
C THR A 189 -16.23 -0.80 -8.56
N GLY A 190 -16.50 0.46 -8.85
CA GLY A 190 -15.57 1.34 -9.57
C GLY A 190 -16.18 2.70 -9.87
N PHE A 191 -15.54 3.46 -10.77
CA PHE A 191 -16.04 4.73 -11.25
C PHE A 191 -16.34 4.66 -12.75
N VAL A 192 -17.39 5.35 -13.19
CA VAL A 192 -17.66 5.55 -14.61
C VAL A 192 -17.04 6.88 -15.01
N TYR A 193 -16.07 6.83 -15.93
CA TYR A 193 -15.56 8.04 -16.59
C TYR A 193 -16.30 8.20 -17.92
N ASN A 194 -17.09 9.27 -18.03
CA ASN A 194 -17.72 9.66 -19.29
C ASN A 194 -17.04 10.94 -19.76
N ASP A 195 -16.28 10.84 -20.85
CA ASP A 195 -15.67 12.03 -21.46
C ASP A 195 -16.76 12.79 -22.20
N GLU A 196 -17.02 14.04 -21.83
CA GLU A 196 -17.90 14.91 -22.62
C GLU A 196 -17.15 15.24 -23.91
N VAL A 197 -17.30 14.37 -24.91
CA VAL A 197 -16.77 14.62 -26.26
C VAL A 197 -17.39 15.93 -26.74
N THR A 198 -16.60 17.01 -26.69
CA THR A 198 -16.95 18.34 -27.20
C THR A 198 -16.33 18.52 -28.57
#